data_AF-A0A1A8D586-F1
#
_entry.id   AF-A0A1A8D586-F1
#
_cell.length_a   1.000
_cell.length_b   1.000
_cell.length_c   1.000
_cell.angle_alpha   90.00
_cell.angle_beta   90.00
_cell.angle_gamma   90.00
#
_symmetry.space_group_name_H-M   'P 1'
#
loop_
_entity.id
_entity.type
_entity.pdbx_description
1 polymer ?
#
loop_
_entity_poly.entity_id
_entity_poly.type
_entity_poly.pdbx_seq_one_letter_code
_entity_poly.pdbx_strand_id
1 'polypeptide(L)' 'RVVLNSRPGKNGEPTPEHFRLEETSLVSDLNDGEVIVRTLYLSVDPYMRCRLNEDSGSDYLAPWQLSECLDGGGVGV' A
#
# COMPACT_ATOMS: atom_id res chain seq x y z
N ARG A 1 -8.07 1.25 -6.09
CA ARG A 1 -6.91 0.90 -5.24
C ARG A 1 -5.66 1.63 -5.72
N VAL A 2 -4.65 1.81 -4.86
CA VAL A 2 -3.33 2.36 -5.25
C VAL A 2 -2.30 1.24 -5.17
N VAL A 3 -1.48 1.10 -6.21
CA VAL A 3 -0.45 0.06 -6.30
C VAL A 3 0.95 0.65 -6.48
N LEU A 4 1.97 -0.14 -6.14
CA LEU A 4 3.37 0.22 -6.41
C LEU A 4 3.70 0.02 -7.90
N ASN A 5 3.97 1.10 -8.63
CA ASN A 5 4.30 1.05 -10.05
C ASN A 5 5.79 0.80 -10.31
N SER A 6 6.66 1.46 -9.54
CA SER A 6 8.11 1.36 -9.68
C SER A 6 8.80 1.75 -8.37
N ARG A 7 10.10 1.44 -8.24
CA ARG A 7 10.85 1.73 -7.01
C ARG A 7 11.72 2.98 -7.19
N PRO A 8 11.75 3.90 -6.21
CA PRO A 8 12.68 5.04 -6.21
C PRO A 8 14.15 4.61 -6.01
N GLY A 9 14.40 3.37 -5.57
CA GLY A 9 15.71 2.91 -5.13
C GLY A 9 16.09 3.43 -3.73
N LYS A 10 17.21 2.95 -3.18
CA LYS A 10 17.61 3.26 -1.79
C LYS A 10 17.85 4.74 -1.54
N ASN A 11 18.40 5.46 -2.53
CA ASN A 11 18.80 6.86 -2.40
C ASN A 11 17.93 7.83 -3.22
N GLY A 12 16.90 7.34 -3.93
CA GLY A 12 16.00 8.19 -4.71
C GLY A 12 14.86 8.73 -3.87
N GLU A 13 14.31 9.87 -4.29
CA GLU A 13 13.11 10.44 -3.69
C GLU A 13 11.85 9.80 -4.29
N PRO A 14 10.81 9.52 -3.48
CA PRO A 14 9.57 9.01 -4.01
C PRO A 14 8.82 10.10 -4.79
N THR A 15 8.57 9.85 -6.07
CA THR A 15 7.71 10.67 -6.94
C THR A 15 6.33 10.03 -7.14
N PRO A 16 5.33 10.79 -7.63
CA PRO A 16 4.01 10.25 -7.97
C PRO A 16 4.04 9.09 -8.98
N GLU A 17 5.04 9.03 -9.87
CA GLU A 17 5.17 7.99 -10.90
C GLU A 17 5.45 6.59 -10.31
N HIS A 18 5.89 6.51 -9.07
CA HIS A 18 6.05 5.23 -8.36
C HIS A 18 4.72 4.64 -7.90
N PHE A 19 3.63 5.39 -8.00
CA PHE A 19 2.29 4.97 -7.61
C PHE A 19 1.38 4.95 -8.84
N ARG A 20 0.48 3.98 -8.89
CA ARG A 20 -0.55 3.90 -9.94
C ARG A 20 -1.91 3.74 -9.31
N LEU A 21 -2.86 4.54 -9.78
CA LEU A 21 -4.27 4.42 -9.43
C LEU A 21 -4.93 3.38 -10.34
N GLU A 22 -5.61 2.42 -9.75
CA GLU A 22 -6.36 1.39 -10.47
C GLU A 22 -7.81 1.36 -9.99
N GLU A 23 -8.74 1.30 -10.94
CA GLU A 23 -10.15 1.02 -10.66
C GLU A 23 -10.36 -0.49 -10.53
N THR A 24 -11.18 -0.90 -9.57
CA THR A 24 -11.50 -2.30 -9.34
C THR A 24 -12.94 -2.42 -8.87
N SER A 25 -13.58 -3.53 -9.20
CA SER A 25 -14.91 -3.85 -8.71
C SER A 25 -14.83 -4.35 -7.28
N LEU A 26 -15.72 -3.87 -6.42
CA LEU A 26 -15.85 -4.39 -5.07
C LEU A 26 -16.44 -5.80 -5.13
N VAL A 27 -15.78 -6.76 -4.48
CA VAL A 27 -16.36 -8.09 -4.25
C VAL A 27 -17.34 -7.98 -3.09
N SER A 28 -18.58 -8.41 -3.31
CA SER A 28 -19.67 -8.31 -2.33
C SER A 28 -19.83 -9.54 -1.44
N ASP A 29 -19.25 -10.68 -1.84
CA ASP A 29 -19.35 -11.93 -1.09
C ASP A 29 -18.33 -11.91 0.05
N LEU A 30 -18.82 -12.01 1.27
CA LEU A 30 -18.02 -12.08 2.49
C LEU A 30 -18.01 -13.51 3.03
N ASN A 31 -16.85 -13.98 3.46
CA ASN A 31 -16.73 -15.19 4.26
C ASN A 31 -17.09 -14.90 5.73
N ASP A 32 -17.30 -15.97 6.50
CA ASP A 32 -17.50 -15.85 7.94
C ASP A 32 -16.29 -15.16 8.61
N GLY A 33 -16.57 -14.11 9.39
CA GLY A 33 -15.54 -13.30 10.06
C GLY A 33 -14.96 -12.14 9.22
N GLU A 34 -15.35 -11.98 7.95
CA GLU A 34 -14.93 -10.85 7.12
C GLU A 34 -15.90 -9.66 7.23
N VAL A 35 -15.39 -8.45 6.96
CA VAL A 35 -16.17 -7.21 6.94
C VAL A 35 -15.81 -6.38 5.71
N ILE A 36 -16.82 -5.73 5.12
CA ILE A 36 -16.61 -4.69 4.11
C ILE A 36 -16.57 -3.35 4.85
N VAL A 37 -15.49 -2.59 4.62
CA VAL A 37 -15.26 -1.30 5.24
C VAL A 37 -15.12 -0.23 4.16
N ARG A 38 -15.77 0.91 4.35
CA ARG A 38 -15.51 2.13 3.58
C ARG A 38 -14.44 2.95 4.30
N THR A 39 -13.23 2.93 3.77
CA THR A 39 -12.12 3.76 4.26
C THR A 39 -12.48 5.24 4.19
N LEU A 40 -12.35 5.95 5.31
CA LEU A 40 -12.59 7.40 5.40
C LEU A 40 -11.27 8.18 5.35
N TYR A 41 -10.25 7.70 6.06
CA TYR A 41 -8.93 8.34 6.12
C TYR A 41 -7.82 7.29 6.12
N LEU A 42 -6.70 7.63 5.50
CA LEU A 42 -5.47 6.83 5.47
C LEU A 42 -4.31 7.65 6.03
N SER A 43 -3.47 6.99 6.81
CA SER A 43 -2.22 7.55 7.31
C SER A 43 -1.14 7.48 6.24
N VAL A 44 -0.20 8.44 6.29
CA VAL A 44 1.04 8.40 5.52
C VAL A 44 2.18 8.64 6.50
N ASP A 45 2.99 7.61 6.70
CA ASP A 45 3.99 7.59 7.77
C ASP A 45 5.40 7.43 7.24
N PRO A 46 6.44 8.00 7.90
CA PRO A 46 7.83 7.90 7.45
C PRO A 46 8.32 6.47 7.20
N TYR A 47 7.84 5.47 7.96
CA TYR A 47 8.24 4.07 7.79
C TYR A 47 7.87 3.51 6.42
N MET A 48 6.84 4.04 5.76
CA MET A 48 6.42 3.60 4.43
C MET A 48 7.55 3.78 3.39
N ARG A 49 8.47 4.72 3.61
CA ARG A 49 9.61 4.96 2.71
C ARG A 49 10.49 3.72 2.54
N CYS A 50 10.78 2.98 3.61
CA CYS A 50 11.64 1.80 3.48
C CYS A 50 10.96 0.68 2.69
N ARG A 51 9.62 0.59 2.77
CA ARG A 51 8.82 -0.42 2.06
C ARG A 51 8.74 -0.20 0.54
N LEU A 52 9.10 0.99 0.04
CA LEU A 52 9.20 1.25 -1.40
C LEU A 52 10.43 0.59 -2.05
N ASN A 53 11.44 0.22 -1.26
CA ASN A 53 12.68 -0.39 -1.75
C ASN A 53 12.53 -1.91 -1.91
N GLU A 54 13.48 -2.56 -2.59
CA GLU A 54 13.53 -4.04 -2.67
C GLU A 54 13.75 -4.71 -1.31
N ASP A 55 14.44 -4.01 -0.42
CA ASP A 55 14.72 -4.42 0.95
C ASP A 55 14.38 -3.24 1.87
N SER A 56 13.57 -3.52 2.88
CA SER A 56 13.16 -2.55 3.90
C SER A 56 14.25 -2.30 4.95
N GLY A 57 15.25 -3.18 5.04
CA GLY A 57 16.27 -3.15 6.08
C GLY A 57 15.73 -3.49 7.48
N SER A 58 14.60 -4.19 7.56
CA SER A 58 13.92 -4.55 8.80
C SER A 58 13.29 -5.94 8.72
N ASP A 59 13.46 -6.73 9.78
CA ASP A 59 12.89 -8.09 9.89
C ASP A 59 11.38 -8.09 10.17
N TYR A 60 10.81 -6.95 10.58
CA TYR A 60 9.40 -6.82 10.98
C TYR A 60 8.54 -6.06 9.95
N LEU A 61 9.15 -5.53 8.89
CA LEU A 61 8.46 -4.81 7.82
C LEU A 61 8.88 -5.35 6.46
N ALA A 62 8.00 -6.07 5.78
CA ALA A 62 8.26 -6.50 4.42
C ALA A 62 8.15 -5.33 3.42
N PRO A 63 8.97 -5.33 2.34
CA PRO A 63 8.82 -4.39 1.23
C PRO A 63 7.49 -4.61 0.50
N TRP A 64 6.90 -3.52 0.00
CA TRP A 64 5.75 -3.62 -0.89
C TRP A 64 6.16 -4.24 -2.23
N GLN A 65 5.26 -5.05 -2.76
CA GLN A 65 5.44 -5.75 -4.03
C GLN A 65 4.98 -4.87 -5.19
N LEU A 66 5.66 -5.01 -6.33
CA LEU A 66 5.29 -4.28 -7.54
C LEU A 66 3.92 -4.75 -8.04
N SER A 67 3.11 -3.80 -8.50
CA SER A 67 1.73 -3.99 -8.98
C SER A 67 0.74 -4.56 -7.95
N GLU A 68 1.09 -4.56 -6.67
CA GLU A 68 0.21 -4.97 -5.58
C GLU A 68 -0.37 -3.76 -4.84
N CYS A 69 -1.54 -3.96 -4.21
CA CYS A 69 -2.20 -2.90 -3.43
C CYS A 69 -1.33 -2.51 -2.23
N LEU A 70 -1.16 -1.21 -2.03
CA LEU A 70 -0.46 -0.71 -0.85
C LEU A 70 -1.35 -0.86 0.39
N ASP A 71 -0.74 -1.29 1.49
CA ASP A 71 -1.38 -1.37 2.81
C ASP A 71 -0.93 -0.23 3.73
N GLY A 72 -1.73 0.12 4.73
CA GLY A 72 -1.39 1.18 5.68
C GLY A 72 -2.45 1.34 6.78
N GLY A 73 -2.12 2.12 7.80
CA GLY A 73 -3.06 2.46 8.87
C GLY A 73 -4.15 3.43 8.38
N GLY A 74 -5.36 3.30 8.89
CA GLY A 74 -6.47 4.17 8.54
C GLY A 74 -7.70 3.92 9.41
N VAL A 75 -8.75 4.69 9.17
CA VAL A 75 -10.06 4.52 9.82
C VAL A 75 -11.17 4.43 8.76
N GLY A 76 -12.20 3.64 9.04
CA GLY A 76 -13.32 3.39 8.14
C GLY A 76 -14.60 3.01 8.89
N VAL A 77 -15.70 2.93 8.15
CA VAL A 77 -17.04 2.53 8.64
C VAL A 77 -17.61 1.38 7.85
#